data_AF-A0A2R7J357-F1
#
_entry.id   AF-A0A2R7J357-F1
#
_cell.length_a   1.000
_cell.length_b   1.000
_cell.length_c   1.000
_cell.angle_alpha   90.00
_cell.angle_beta   90.00
_cell.angle_gamma   90.00
#
_symmetry.space_group_name_H-M   'P 1'
#
loop_
_entity.id
_entity.type
_entity.pdbx_description
1 polymer ?
#
loop_
_entity_poly.entity_id
_entity_poly.type
_entity_poly.pdbx_seq_one_letter_code
_entity_poly.pdbx_strand_id
1 'polypeptide(L)' 'LTVRAGIFNLTDATYAWWSDVRGLAVPRPLPAGAADTPPAAFTQPGRNASVSISYRF' A
#
# COMPACT_ATOMS: atom_id res chain seq x y z
N LEU A 1 -3.21 18.05 -26.50
CA LEU A 1 -2.95 18.20 -25.04
C LEU A 1 -3.95 17.37 -24.27
N THR A 2 -3.53 16.62 -23.25
CA THR A 2 -4.37 15.78 -22.38
C THR A 2 -3.93 15.97 -20.93
N VAL A 3 -4.87 16.12 -20.01
CA VAL A 3 -4.61 16.18 -18.56
C VAL A 3 -5.38 15.06 -17.88
N ARG A 4 -4.76 14.38 -16.92
CA ARG A 4 -5.34 13.32 -16.11
C ARG A 4 -5.03 13.58 -14.65
N ALA A 5 -5.99 13.37 -13.77
CA ALA A 5 -5.81 13.45 -12.34
C ALA A 5 -6.54 12.28 -11.66
N GLY A 6 -6.01 11.80 -10.54
CA GLY A 6 -6.60 10.71 -9.77
C GLY A 6 -6.24 10.81 -8.29
N ILE A 7 -7.17 10.41 -7.44
CA ILE A 7 -6.97 10.22 -6.00
C ILE A 7 -7.07 8.72 -5.73
N PHE A 8 -6.11 8.18 -4.98
CA PHE A 8 -5.98 6.78 -4.62
C PHE A 8 -6.14 6.61 -3.12
N ASN A 9 -6.71 5.48 -2.69
CA ASN A 9 -7.02 5.19 -1.30
C ASN A 9 -7.89 6.29 -0.64
N LEU A 10 -9.07 6.54 -1.21
CA LEU A 10 -9.95 7.65 -0.80
C LEU A 10 -10.35 7.58 0.69
N THR A 11 -10.46 6.36 1.23
CA THR A 11 -10.83 6.08 2.62
C THR A 11 -9.64 6.03 3.58
N ASP A 12 -8.42 6.29 3.11
CA ASP A 12 -7.18 6.27 3.90
C ASP A 12 -6.99 4.95 4.67
N ALA A 13 -7.34 3.83 4.01
CA ALA A 13 -7.24 2.52 4.63
C ALA A 13 -5.77 2.12 4.76
N THR A 14 -5.40 1.63 5.93
CA THR A 14 -4.08 1.00 6.17
C THR A 14 -4.24 -0.51 6.00
N TYR A 15 -3.58 -1.08 5.00
CA TYR A 15 -3.61 -2.51 4.72
C TYR A 15 -2.31 -2.95 4.06
N ALA A 16 -2.07 -4.25 4.02
CA ALA A 16 -0.92 -4.84 3.34
C ALA A 16 -1.43 -5.95 2.41
N TRP A 17 -0.77 -6.14 1.27
CA TRP A 17 -1.08 -7.28 0.41
C TRP A 17 -0.28 -8.49 0.81
N TRP A 18 -0.90 -9.67 0.72
CA TRP A 18 -0.19 -10.93 0.90
C TRP A 18 1.02 -11.06 -0.04
N SER A 19 0.92 -10.53 -1.26
CA SER A 19 2.03 -10.55 -2.22
C SER A 19 3.28 -9.80 -1.75
N ASP A 20 3.12 -8.79 -0.90
CA ASP A 20 4.22 -7.95 -0.42
C ASP A 20 4.95 -8.59 0.78
N VAL A 21 4.28 -9.51 1.49
CA VAL A 21 4.79 -10.12 2.73
C VAL A 21 5.12 -11.61 2.60
N ARG A 22 4.59 -12.30 1.57
CA ARG A 22 4.83 -13.73 1.37
C ARG A 22 6.32 -14.02 1.13
N GLY A 23 6.83 -15.07 1.76
CA GLY A 23 8.25 -15.45 1.66
C GLY A 23 9.19 -14.71 2.62
N LEU A 24 8.72 -13.62 3.25
CA LEU A 24 9.36 -13.03 4.41
C LEU A 24 8.95 -13.83 5.65
N ALA A 25 9.49 -15.04 5.78
CA ALA A 25 9.39 -15.76 7.04
C ALA A 25 10.20 -14.99 8.10
N VAL A 26 9.53 -14.17 8.90
CA VAL A 26 10.07 -13.69 10.18
C VAL A 26 9.43 -14.60 11.23
N PRO A 27 10.09 -15.70 11.65
CA PRO A 27 9.62 -16.46 12.78
C PRO A 27 9.82 -15.59 14.01
N ARG A 28 8.80 -14.80 14.37
CA ARG A 28 8.76 -14.11 15.65
C ARG A 28 7.82 -14.88 16.58
N PRO A 29 8.22 -15.17 17.83
CA PRO A 29 7.30 -15.71 18.82
C PRO A 29 6.17 -14.70 19.03
N LEU A 30 4.96 -15.05 18.60
CA LEU A 30 3.75 -14.28 18.88
C LEU A 30 3.12 -14.85 20.16
N PRO A 31 2.63 -14.00 21.08
CA PRO A 31 1.81 -14.43 22.19
C PRO A 31 0.60 -15.24 21.69
N ALA A 32 0.14 -16.20 22.50
CA ALA A 32 -1.05 -16.96 22.17
C ALA A 32 -2.24 -16.02 21.92
N GLY A 33 -2.82 -16.09 20.71
CA GLY A 33 -3.94 -15.23 20.29
C GLY A 33 -3.56 -13.93 19.59
N ALA A 34 -2.27 -13.63 19.39
CA ALA A 34 -1.85 -12.47 18.62
C ALA A 34 -1.86 -12.76 17.11
N ALA A 35 -2.41 -11.83 16.33
CA ALA A 35 -2.31 -11.86 14.87
C ALA A 35 -0.96 -11.29 14.43
N ASP A 36 -0.33 -11.93 13.43
CA ASP A 36 0.91 -11.43 12.87
C ASP A 36 0.65 -10.22 11.97
N THR A 37 0.83 -9.02 12.51
CA THR A 37 0.72 -7.78 11.72
C THR A 37 2.02 -7.52 10.96
N PRO A 38 1.96 -7.34 9.62
CA PRO A 38 3.13 -6.95 8.83
C PRO A 38 3.80 -5.68 9.36
N PRO A 39 5.14 -5.58 9.30
CA PRO A 39 5.83 -4.32 9.58
C PRO A 39 5.28 -3.17 8.73
N ALA A 40 5.29 -1.96 9.28
CA ALA A 40 4.81 -0.74 8.59
C ALA A 40 5.52 -0.48 7.24
N ALA A 41 6.68 -1.09 7.00
CA ALA A 41 7.36 -1.06 5.70
C ALA A 41 6.56 -1.72 4.57
N PHE A 42 5.66 -2.65 4.88
CA PHE A 42 4.85 -3.40 3.92
C PHE A 42 3.39 -2.95 3.87
N THR A 43 3.01 -1.96 4.68
CA THR A 43 1.68 -1.37 4.59
C THR A 43 1.62 -0.43 3.41
N GLN A 44 0.48 -0.44 2.72
CA GLN A 44 0.21 0.44 1.63
C GLN A 44 0.22 1.90 2.07
N PRO A 45 0.71 2.80 1.21
CA PRO A 45 0.52 4.23 1.40
C PRO A 45 -0.96 4.58 1.63
N GLY A 46 -1.20 5.57 2.49
CA GLY A 46 -2.53 6.13 2.75
C GLY A 46 -3.13 6.82 1.52
N ARG A 47 -3.94 7.87 1.73
CA ARG A 47 -4.50 8.64 0.63
C ARG A 47 -3.41 9.34 -0.19
N ASN A 48 -3.40 9.08 -1.51
CA ASN A 48 -2.43 9.65 -2.45
C ASN A 48 -3.12 10.30 -3.65
N ALA A 49 -2.45 11.24 -4.32
CA ALA A 49 -2.97 11.90 -5.51
C ALA A 49 -1.91 11.92 -6.63
N SER A 50 -2.35 11.82 -7.87
CA SER A 50 -1.50 11.91 -9.06
C SER A 50 -2.14 12.83 -10.09
N VAL A 51 -1.30 13.64 -10.75
CA VAL A 51 -1.68 14.48 -11.89
C VAL A 51 -0.66 14.26 -13.01
N SER A 52 -1.15 14.04 -14.23
CA SER A 52 -0.35 13.80 -15.42
C SER A 52 -0.80 14.69 -16.57
N ILE A 53 0.15 15.26 -17.29
CA ILE A 53 -0.09 16.09 -18.47
C ILE A 53 0.66 15.46 -19.66
N SER A 54 -0.01 15.35 -20.81
CA SER A 54 0.57 14.78 -22.03
C SER A 54 0.25 15.66 -23.24
N TYR A 55 1.26 15.99 -24.04
CA TYR A 55 1.14 16.73 -25.28
C TYR A 55 1.71 15.90 -26.43
N ARG A 56 1.07 15.93 -27.60
CA ARG A 56 1.50 15.23 -28.83
C ARG A 56 1.42 16.22 -29.97
N PHE A 57 2.42 16.21 -30.85
CA PHE A 57 2.53 17.06 -32.04
C PHE A 57 2.73 16.17 -33.28
#